data_AF-A0A3M1S9Q0-F1
#
_entry.id   AF-A0A3M1S9Q0-F1
#
_cell.length_a   1.000
_cell.length_b   1.000
_cell.length_c   1.000
_cell.angle_alpha   90.00
_cell.angle_beta   90.00
_cell.angle_gamma   90.00
#
_symmetry.space_group_name_H-M   'P 1'
#
loop_
_entity.id
_entity.type
_entity.pdbx_description
1 polymer ?
#
loop_
_entity_poly.entity_id
_entity_poly.type
_entity_poly.pdbx_seq_one_letter_code
_entity_poly.pdbx_strand_id
1 'polypeptide(L)'
;MKFFIDTANLDEIRQAKEMGLIDGVTTNPSLIAKEGNVDFREHILKICKLVDGDISVEVTALDADGMIKQGREFASIAPNVVIKCPLTLEGLKATRSLASQGIKVNVTLCFSPAQAILAAKAGATYISPFIGR
;
A
#
# COMPACT_ATOMS: atom_id res chain seq x y z
N MET A 1 4.27 -16.61 -8.81
CA MET A 1 4.71 -15.22 -8.54
C MET A 1 3.56 -14.31 -8.93
N LYS A 2 3.15 -13.40 -8.06
CA LYS A 2 2.12 -12.41 -8.41
C LYS A 2 2.77 -11.21 -9.09
N PHE A 3 2.08 -10.60 -10.04
CA PHE A 3 2.53 -9.40 -10.75
C PHE A 3 1.71 -8.19 -10.30
N PHE A 4 2.38 -7.21 -9.71
CA PHE A 4 1.76 -5.95 -9.29
C PHE A 4 2.32 -4.85 -10.15
N ILE A 5 1.47 -3.94 -10.64
CA ILE A 5 1.90 -2.74 -11.36
C ILE A 5 2.07 -1.58 -10.38
N ASP A 6 3.19 -0.85 -10.46
CA ASP A 6 3.51 0.28 -9.58
C ASP A 6 3.13 1.60 -10.27
N THR A 7 1.84 1.94 -10.24
CA THR A 7 1.30 3.14 -10.87
C THR A 7 0.02 3.60 -10.19
N ALA A 8 -0.31 4.88 -10.36
CA ALA A 8 -1.61 5.44 -10.04
C ALA A 8 -2.46 5.72 -11.29
N ASN A 9 -1.93 5.48 -12.49
CA ASN A 9 -2.57 5.81 -13.74
C ASN A 9 -3.65 4.77 -14.11
N LEU A 10 -4.89 5.22 -14.26
CA LEU A 10 -6.02 4.34 -14.53
C LEU A 10 -5.98 3.68 -15.91
N ASP A 11 -5.32 4.31 -16.90
CA ASP A 11 -5.20 3.76 -18.26
C ASP A 11 -4.15 2.65 -18.30
N GLU A 12 -2.99 2.86 -17.65
CA GLU A 12 -1.96 1.81 -17.49
C GLU A 12 -2.51 0.58 -16.76
N ILE A 13 -3.28 0.80 -15.68
CA ILE A 13 -3.92 -0.29 -14.92
C ILE A 13 -4.93 -1.04 -15.80
N ARG A 14 -5.73 -0.32 -16.61
CA ARG A 14 -6.69 -0.95 -17.54
C ARG A 14 -5.99 -1.79 -18.60
N GLN A 15 -4.95 -1.26 -19.23
CA GLN A 15 -4.17 -2.01 -20.22
C GLN A 15 -3.53 -3.26 -19.61
N ALA A 16 -2.90 -3.14 -18.44
CA ALA A 16 -2.26 -4.26 -17.78
C ALA A 16 -3.28 -5.33 -17.33
N LYS A 17 -4.50 -4.92 -16.95
CA LYS A 17 -5.62 -5.83 -16.69
C LYS A 17 -6.10 -6.54 -17.95
N GLU A 18 -6.27 -5.82 -19.07
CA GLU A 18 -6.71 -6.39 -20.36
C GLU A 18 -5.75 -7.45 -20.87
N MET A 19 -4.44 -7.29 -20.60
CA MET A 19 -3.43 -8.30 -20.89
C MET A 19 -3.51 -9.54 -20.00
N GLY A 20 -4.30 -9.51 -18.91
CA GLY A 20 -4.42 -10.60 -17.94
C GLY A 20 -3.16 -10.79 -17.09
N LEU A 21 -2.33 -9.76 -16.95
CA LEU A 21 -0.99 -9.87 -16.35
C LEU A 21 -0.90 -9.37 -14.91
N ILE A 22 -1.90 -8.69 -14.36
CA ILE A 22 -1.81 -8.07 -13.02
C ILE A 22 -2.70 -8.74 -11.98
N ASP A 23 -2.14 -8.92 -10.79
CA ASP A 23 -2.77 -9.48 -9.59
C ASP A 23 -3.00 -8.43 -8.50
N GLY A 24 -2.60 -7.18 -8.74
CA GLY A 24 -2.66 -6.10 -7.76
C GLY A 24 -1.97 -4.82 -8.25
N VAL A 25 -2.04 -3.77 -7.43
CA VAL A 25 -1.46 -2.47 -7.71
C VAL A 25 -0.71 -1.97 -6.49
N THR A 26 0.46 -1.36 -6.69
CA THR A 26 1.11 -0.57 -5.65
C THR A 26 1.06 0.91 -6.01
N THR A 27 0.68 1.74 -5.05
CA THR A 27 0.76 3.19 -5.16
C THR A 27 1.71 3.77 -4.13
N ASN A 28 2.02 5.04 -4.27
CA ASN A 28 2.70 5.87 -3.28
C ASN A 28 2.30 7.34 -3.51
N PRO A 29 2.61 8.26 -2.59
CA PRO A 29 2.17 9.65 -2.71
C PRO A 29 2.71 10.34 -3.98
N SER A 30 3.92 10.00 -4.41
CA SER A 30 4.52 10.56 -5.62
C SER A 30 3.81 10.10 -6.90
N LEU A 31 3.36 8.85 -6.98
CA LEU A 31 2.60 8.34 -8.12
C LEU A 31 1.22 9.00 -8.18
N ILE A 32 0.51 9.10 -7.05
CA ILE A 32 -0.81 9.76 -7.01
C ILE A 32 -0.68 11.25 -7.39
N ALA A 33 0.35 11.94 -6.92
CA ALA A 33 0.57 13.35 -7.25
C ALA A 33 0.79 13.60 -8.76
N LYS A 34 1.29 12.61 -9.51
CA LYS A 34 1.47 12.72 -10.97
C LYS A 34 0.14 12.69 -11.74
N GLU A 35 -0.92 12.16 -11.15
CA GLU A 35 -2.26 12.15 -11.75
C GLU A 35 -2.93 13.55 -11.70
N GLY A 36 -2.29 14.53 -11.05
CA GLY A 36 -2.76 15.90 -10.96
C GLY A 36 -3.74 16.12 -9.80
N ASN A 37 -4.70 17.02 -9.98
CA ASN A 37 -5.67 17.38 -8.95
C ASN A 37 -6.85 16.41 -8.91
N VAL A 38 -6.59 15.16 -8.55
CA VAL A 38 -7.60 14.11 -8.37
C VAL A 38 -8.06 14.05 -6.91
N ASP A 39 -9.34 13.74 -6.68
CA ASP A 39 -9.80 13.36 -5.34
C ASP A 39 -9.16 12.02 -4.96
N PHE A 40 -8.35 12.01 -3.91
CA PHE A 40 -7.60 10.84 -3.49
C PHE A 40 -8.51 9.63 -3.24
N ARG A 41 -9.62 9.82 -2.51
CA ARG A 41 -10.50 8.72 -2.11
C ARG A 41 -11.22 8.13 -3.31
N GLU A 42 -11.75 8.98 -4.17
CA GLU A 42 -12.41 8.58 -5.41
C GLU A 42 -11.43 7.87 -6.35
N HIS A 43 -10.20 8.37 -6.45
CA HIS A 43 -9.18 7.80 -7.32
C HIS A 43 -8.75 6.40 -6.86
N ILE A 44 -8.46 6.23 -5.57
CA ILE A 44 -8.17 4.89 -5.00
C ILE A 44 -9.38 3.96 -5.19
N LEU A 45 -10.61 4.44 -5.00
CA LEU A 45 -11.81 3.63 -5.24
C LEU A 45 -11.93 3.19 -6.71
N LYS A 46 -11.57 4.04 -7.67
CA LYS A 46 -11.52 3.66 -9.09
C LYS A 46 -10.49 2.56 -9.33
N ILE A 47 -9.29 2.67 -8.76
CA ILE A 47 -8.26 1.61 -8.85
C ILE A 47 -8.78 0.29 -8.26
N CYS A 48 -9.38 0.35 -7.07
CA CYS A 48 -9.93 -0.85 -6.39
C CYS A 48 -11.06 -1.52 -7.18
N LYS A 49 -11.86 -0.76 -7.94
CA LYS A 49 -12.89 -1.31 -8.84
C LYS A 49 -12.32 -1.88 -10.12
N LEU A 50 -11.14 -1.43 -10.55
CA LEU A 50 -10.47 -1.96 -11.73
C LEU A 50 -9.82 -3.30 -11.43
N VAL A 51 -9.21 -3.50 -10.26
CA VAL A 51 -8.43 -4.71 -9.96
C VAL A 51 -8.97 -5.39 -8.70
N ASP A 52 -9.37 -6.66 -8.82
CA ASP A 52 -9.92 -7.44 -7.69
C ASP A 52 -8.86 -7.79 -6.63
N GLY A 53 -7.59 -7.76 -7.01
CA GLY A 53 -6.45 -8.01 -6.15
C GLY A 53 -6.10 -6.87 -5.21
N ASP A 54 -4.98 -7.03 -4.50
CA ASP A 54 -4.59 -6.14 -3.41
C ASP A 54 -4.02 -4.81 -3.91
N ILE A 55 -4.49 -3.71 -3.32
CA ILE A 55 -4.11 -2.34 -3.69
C ILE A 55 -3.35 -1.68 -2.53
N SER A 56 -2.04 -1.50 -2.66
CA SER A 56 -1.23 -0.85 -1.62
C SER A 56 -1.39 0.68 -1.68
N VAL A 57 -1.82 1.27 -0.57
CA VAL A 57 -2.08 2.71 -0.40
C VAL A 57 -1.29 3.25 0.77
N GLU A 58 -0.43 4.24 0.52
CA GLU A 58 0.57 4.69 1.49
C GLU A 58 0.07 5.83 2.40
N VAL A 59 0.33 5.69 3.70
CA VAL A 59 0.10 6.75 4.69
C VAL A 59 1.16 7.85 4.58
N THR A 60 0.81 9.07 4.95
CA THR A 60 1.70 10.25 4.89
C THR A 60 2.05 10.82 6.25
N ALA A 61 1.33 10.42 7.30
CA ALA A 61 1.67 10.76 8.68
C ALA A 61 3.04 10.19 9.10
N LEU A 62 3.70 10.86 10.05
CA LEU A 62 5.05 10.52 10.49
C LEU A 62 5.10 9.80 11.84
N ASP A 63 4.08 9.98 12.68
CA ASP A 63 3.91 9.33 13.98
C ASP A 63 2.93 8.15 13.90
N ALA A 64 3.02 7.22 14.85
CA ALA A 64 2.21 6.01 14.82
C ALA A 64 0.70 6.29 14.89
N ASP A 65 0.25 7.25 15.71
CA ASP A 65 -1.17 7.54 15.89
C ASP A 65 -1.78 8.13 14.61
N GLY A 66 -1.05 9.04 13.96
CA GLY A 66 -1.41 9.58 12.66
C GLY A 66 -1.48 8.50 11.58
N MET A 67 -0.50 7.60 11.51
CA MET A 67 -0.50 6.48 10.57
C MET A 67 -1.66 5.51 10.82
N ILE A 68 -1.99 5.22 12.08
CA ILE A 68 -3.12 4.36 12.45
C ILE A 68 -4.44 5.01 12.03
N LYS A 69 -4.61 6.31 12.28
CA LYS A 69 -5.82 7.05 11.91
C LYS A 69 -6.00 7.06 10.39
N GLN A 70 -4.96 7.46 9.64
CA GLN A 70 -4.99 7.43 8.17
C GLN A 70 -5.18 6.02 7.63
N GLY A 71 -4.50 5.03 8.19
CA GLY A 71 -4.62 3.63 7.78
C GLY A 71 -6.05 3.10 7.90
N ARG A 72 -6.75 3.41 9.00
CA ARG A 72 -8.18 3.07 9.17
C ARG A 72 -9.06 3.77 8.13
N GLU A 73 -8.82 5.05 7.90
CA GLU A 73 -9.56 5.83 6.90
C GLU A 73 -9.40 5.23 5.50
N PHE A 74 -8.17 4.89 5.11
CA PHE A 74 -7.88 4.34 3.78
C PHE A 74 -8.39 2.90 3.64
N ALA A 75 -8.29 2.09 4.69
CA ALA A 75 -8.82 0.72 4.69
C ALA A 75 -10.36 0.69 4.53
N SER A 76 -11.06 1.78 4.91
CA SER A 76 -12.50 1.90 4.70
C SER A 76 -12.92 2.19 3.25
N ILE A 77 -11.97 2.45 2.34
CA ILE A 77 -12.28 2.79 0.94
C ILE A 77 -12.81 1.56 0.19
N ALA A 78 -12.13 0.42 0.32
CA ALA A 78 -12.50 -0.84 -0.33
C ALA A 78 -11.85 -2.03 0.40
N PRO A 79 -12.45 -3.24 0.36
CA PRO A 79 -11.96 -4.41 1.11
C PRO A 79 -10.59 -4.93 0.65
N ASN A 80 -10.16 -4.59 -0.57
CA ASN A 80 -8.87 -4.98 -1.13
C ASN A 80 -7.76 -3.95 -0.90
N VAL A 81 -8.01 -2.88 -0.14
CA VAL A 81 -6.98 -1.93 0.26
C VAL A 81 -6.00 -2.59 1.25
N VAL A 82 -4.72 -2.35 1.01
CA VAL A 82 -3.60 -2.73 1.87
C VAL A 82 -2.87 -1.46 2.28
N ILE A 83 -2.73 -1.22 3.58
CA ILE A 83 -2.09 0.00 4.08
C ILE A 83 -0.59 -0.12 3.95
N LYS A 84 0.03 0.80 3.23
CA LYS A 84 1.47 0.83 3.04
C LYS A 84 2.10 1.76 4.08
N CYS A 85 2.93 1.19 4.97
CA CYS A 85 3.61 1.91 6.04
C CYS A 85 5.13 1.89 5.82
N PRO A 86 5.85 2.98 6.09
CA PRO A 86 7.31 2.98 5.99
C PRO A 86 7.95 2.14 7.11
N LEU A 87 9.10 1.53 6.83
CA LEU A 87 9.86 0.75 7.81
C LEU A 87 10.62 1.65 8.79
N THR A 88 9.88 2.26 9.71
CA THR A 88 10.38 3.08 10.84
C THR A 88 9.86 2.51 12.16
N LEU A 89 10.39 2.95 13.30
CA LEU A 89 9.86 2.52 14.61
C LEU A 89 8.36 2.86 14.76
N GLU A 90 7.95 4.04 14.34
CA GLU A 90 6.54 4.46 14.35
C GLU A 90 5.71 3.66 13.33
N GLY A 91 6.26 3.38 12.15
CA GLY A 91 5.62 2.53 11.15
C GLY A 91 5.42 1.09 11.62
N LEU A 92 6.35 0.53 12.39
CA LEU A 92 6.22 -0.80 13.00
C LEU A 92 5.14 -0.83 14.10
N LYS A 93 5.03 0.23 14.92
CA LYS A 93 3.93 0.38 15.89
C LYS A 93 2.57 0.46 15.18
N ALA A 94 2.48 1.28 14.13
CA ALA A 94 1.27 1.41 13.32
C ALA A 94 0.90 0.08 12.65
N THR A 95 1.88 -0.62 12.08
CA THR A 95 1.72 -1.95 11.49
C THR A 95 1.11 -2.92 12.48
N ARG A 96 1.65 -2.99 13.71
CA ARG A 96 1.14 -3.88 14.76
C ARG A 96 -0.31 -3.57 15.13
N SER A 97 -0.63 -2.29 15.28
CA SER A 97 -1.99 -1.85 15.63
C SER A 97 -3.01 -2.15 14.52
N LEU A 98 -2.68 -1.85 13.27
CA LEU A 98 -3.55 -2.10 12.11
C LEU A 98 -3.74 -3.60 11.88
N ALA A 99 -2.65 -4.38 11.93
CA ALA A 99 -2.71 -5.84 11.75
C ALA A 99 -3.54 -6.53 12.84
N SER A 100 -3.46 -6.08 14.11
CA SER A 100 -4.30 -6.65 15.17
C SER A 100 -5.79 -6.33 15.03
N GLN A 101 -6.15 -5.39 14.15
CA GLN A 101 -7.53 -5.08 13.75
C GLN A 101 -7.95 -5.83 12.47
N GLY A 102 -7.09 -6.70 11.92
CA GLY A 102 -7.36 -7.42 10.68
C GLY A 102 -7.14 -6.58 9.41
N ILE A 103 -6.57 -5.37 9.52
CA ILE A 103 -6.25 -4.53 8.37
C ILE A 103 -4.92 -5.03 7.77
N LYS A 104 -4.92 -5.30 6.46
CA LYS A 104 -3.71 -5.73 5.74
C LYS A 104 -2.71 -4.60 5.66
N VAL A 105 -1.42 -4.90 5.91
CA VAL A 105 -0.33 -3.90 5.90
C VAL A 105 0.82 -4.35 5.01
N ASN A 106 1.30 -3.47 4.14
CA ASN A 106 2.52 -3.60 3.35
C ASN A 106 3.61 -2.70 3.92
N VAL A 107 4.65 -3.26 4.53
CA VAL A 107 5.77 -2.46 5.03
C VAL A 107 6.77 -2.18 3.91
N THR A 108 6.94 -0.91 3.56
CA THR A 108 7.79 -0.44 2.45
C THR A 108 9.14 0.10 2.93
N LEU A 109 10.06 0.41 2.00
CA LEU A 109 11.40 0.92 2.28
C LEU A 109 12.25 -0.06 3.12
N CYS A 110 12.17 -1.35 2.78
CA CYS A 110 13.02 -2.37 3.37
C CYS A 110 14.29 -2.56 2.54
N PHE A 111 15.46 -2.53 3.19
CA PHE A 111 16.77 -2.63 2.54
C PHE A 111 17.67 -3.71 3.15
N SER A 112 17.19 -4.44 4.17
CA SER A 112 17.95 -5.53 4.78
C SER A 112 17.04 -6.64 5.31
N PRO A 113 17.55 -7.88 5.44
CA PRO A 113 16.81 -8.98 6.05
C PRO A 113 16.40 -8.70 7.51
N ALA A 114 17.24 -7.99 8.28
CA ALA A 114 16.91 -7.64 9.66
C ALA A 114 15.67 -6.75 9.75
N GLN A 115 15.56 -5.74 8.86
CA GLN A 115 14.38 -4.91 8.74
C GLN A 115 13.13 -5.72 8.35
N ALA A 116 13.27 -6.65 7.39
CA ALA A 116 12.16 -7.52 6.99
C ALA A 116 11.65 -8.40 8.15
N ILE A 117 12.55 -8.94 8.97
CA ILE A 117 12.18 -9.73 10.16
C ILE A 117 11.38 -8.88 11.16
N LEU A 118 11.77 -7.62 11.37
CA LEU A 118 11.03 -6.71 12.25
C LEU A 118 9.62 -6.43 11.72
N ALA A 119 9.48 -6.15 10.42
CA ALA A 119 8.18 -5.95 9.77
C ALA A 119 7.28 -7.20 9.89
N ALA A 120 7.83 -8.40 9.64
CA ALA A 120 7.12 -9.65 9.79
C ALA A 120 6.64 -9.86 11.24
N LYS A 121 7.49 -9.60 12.23
CA LYS A 121 7.15 -9.71 13.66
C LYS A 121 6.10 -8.68 14.11
N ALA A 122 6.05 -7.52 13.46
CA ALA A 122 5.00 -6.53 13.69
C ALA A 122 3.63 -6.97 13.14
N GLY A 123 3.57 -7.96 12.24
CA GLY A 123 2.32 -8.47 11.66
C GLY A 123 2.04 -7.98 10.24
N ALA A 124 3.07 -7.55 9.51
CA ALA A 124 2.93 -7.15 8.12
C ALA A 124 2.37 -8.29 7.25
N THR A 125 1.42 -7.98 6.39
CA THR A 125 0.91 -8.88 5.33
C THR A 125 1.91 -8.99 4.19
N TYR A 126 2.53 -7.86 3.83
CA TYR A 126 3.57 -7.76 2.82
C TYR A 126 4.77 -6.97 3.34
N ILE A 127 5.93 -7.26 2.79
CA ILE A 127 7.16 -6.48 2.98
C ILE A 127 7.66 -6.16 1.57
N SER A 128 8.02 -4.91 1.31
CA SER A 128 8.55 -4.46 0.02
C SER A 128 10.05 -4.14 0.12
N PRO A 129 10.95 -5.11 -0.15
CA PRO A 129 12.38 -4.86 -0.34
C PRO A 129 12.66 -4.07 -1.61
N PHE A 130 13.53 -3.07 -1.55
CA PHE A 130 13.90 -2.25 -2.71
C PHE A 130 15.20 -2.77 -3.33
N ILE A 131 15.08 -3.53 -4.43
CA ILE A 131 16.23 -4.19 -5.08
C ILE A 131 17.06 -3.22 -5.94
N GLY A 132 16.41 -2.22 -6.56
CA GLY A 132 17.06 -1.26 -7.46
C GLY A 132 17.69 -0.05 -6.79
N ARG A 133 17.76 -0.02 -5.45
CA ARG A 133 18.36 1.05 -4.65
C ARG A 133 19.42 0.44 -3.75
#